data_AF-A0A318TE54-F1
#
_entry.id   AF-A0A318TE54-F1
#
_cell.length_a   1.000
_cell.length_b   1.000
_cell.length_c   1.000
_cell.angle_alpha   90.00
_cell.angle_beta   90.00
_cell.angle_gamma   90.00
#
_symmetry.space_group_name_H-M   'P 1'
#
loop_
_entity.id
_entity.type
_entity.pdbx_description
1 polymer ?
#
loop_
_entity_poly.entity_id
_entity_poly.type
_entity_poly.pdbx_seq_one_letter_code
_entity_poly.pdbx_strand_id
1 'polypeptide(L)'
;MNALGEKIMISRKVKGLSLRELGNRIGMSHSQLSRVERGVSNPSNSLLKKIADELELKVEELLLLNNPDSLIIETKDINLKNKIKSISIRRYEVFVRDNFICQACGLSAPSTQLIVANIIPFSLGGESTIENSITLCSDCHIGRNNHLSKFGLEDDVFVKRFNIDINDFID
;
A
#
# COMPACT_ATOMS: atom_id res chain seq x y z
N MET A 1 5.61 2.44 3.11
CA MET A 1 4.71 3.39 2.43
C MET A 1 3.46 2.61 2.04
N ASN A 2 2.28 3.22 1.91
CA ASN A 2 1.09 2.49 1.41
C ASN A 2 0.84 2.85 -0.06
N ALA A 3 0.10 2.00 -0.78
CA ALA A 3 -0.10 2.15 -2.23
C ALA A 3 -0.72 3.51 -2.60
N LEU A 4 -1.60 4.05 -1.74
CA LEU A 4 -2.13 5.40 -1.89
C LEU A 4 -1.03 6.47 -1.83
N GLY A 5 -0.21 6.44 -0.78
CA GLY A 5 0.84 7.42 -0.56
C GLY A 5 1.89 7.40 -1.67
N GLU A 6 2.25 6.20 -2.15
CA GLU A 6 3.12 6.02 -3.30
C GLU A 6 2.53 6.65 -4.57
N LYS A 7 1.26 6.37 -4.88
CA LYS A 7 0.58 6.95 -6.04
C LYS A 7 0.58 8.48 -5.99
N ILE A 8 0.25 9.06 -4.85
CA ILE A 8 0.22 10.52 -4.66
C ILE A 8 1.63 11.11 -4.86
N MET A 9 2.65 10.50 -4.25
CA MET A 9 4.03 10.96 -4.36
C MET A 9 4.56 10.90 -5.79
N ILE A 10 4.33 9.80 -6.50
CA ILE A 10 4.76 9.63 -7.90
C ILE A 10 4.11 10.69 -8.78
N SER A 11 2.78 10.82 -8.71
CA SER A 11 2.05 11.80 -9.52
C SER A 11 2.48 13.25 -9.20
N ARG A 12 2.74 13.56 -7.93
CA ARG A 12 3.28 14.86 -7.52
C ARG A 12 4.65 15.13 -8.16
N LYS A 13 5.56 14.15 -8.11
CA LYS A 13 6.91 14.28 -8.70
C LYS A 13 6.88 14.39 -10.21
N VAL A 14 6.01 13.64 -10.89
CA VAL A 14 5.81 13.71 -12.35
C VAL A 14 5.34 15.12 -12.76
N LYS A 15 4.48 15.76 -11.96
CA LYS A 15 4.08 17.15 -12.17
C LYS A 15 5.13 18.19 -11.73
N GLY A 16 6.30 17.78 -11.26
CA GLY A 16 7.36 18.68 -10.83
C GLY A 16 7.05 19.44 -9.54
N LEU A 17 6.08 18.99 -8.74
CA LEU A 17 5.64 19.69 -7.53
C LEU A 17 6.43 19.23 -6.30
N SER A 18 6.86 20.19 -5.48
CA SER A 18 7.34 19.94 -4.12
C SER A 18 6.18 19.65 -3.17
N LEU A 19 6.48 19.10 -1.99
CA LEU A 19 5.50 18.89 -0.92
C LEU A 19 4.85 20.21 -0.46
N ARG A 20 5.61 21.32 -0.45
CA ARG A 20 5.06 22.65 -0.09
C ARG A 20 4.12 23.17 -1.15
N GLU A 21 4.46 23.01 -2.42
CA GLU A 21 3.60 23.48 -3.52
C GLU A 21 2.29 22.71 -3.56
N LEU A 22 2.34 21.37 -3.56
CA LEU A 22 1.11 20.58 -3.54
C LEU A 22 0.29 20.88 -2.28
N GLY A 23 0.94 20.93 -1.10
CA GLY A 23 0.29 21.28 0.16
C GLY A 23 -0.44 22.62 0.08
N ASN A 24 0.23 23.68 -0.39
CA ASN A 24 -0.38 25.00 -0.52
C ASN A 24 -1.59 25.00 -1.47
N ARG A 25 -1.51 24.27 -2.59
CA ARG A 25 -2.59 24.21 -3.58
C ARG A 25 -3.85 23.51 -3.06
N ILE A 26 -3.68 22.43 -2.29
CA ILE A 26 -4.81 21.69 -1.69
C ILE A 26 -5.25 22.22 -0.32
N GLY A 27 -4.60 23.29 0.17
CA GLY A 27 -4.89 23.93 1.46
C GLY A 27 -4.46 23.08 2.66
N MET A 28 -3.29 22.43 2.59
CA MET A 28 -2.75 21.55 3.62
C MET A 28 -1.28 21.85 3.92
N SER A 29 -0.83 21.61 5.14
CA SER A 29 0.60 21.77 5.46
C SER A 29 1.45 20.66 4.80
N HIS A 30 2.67 21.01 4.40
CA HIS A 30 3.62 20.05 3.81
C HIS A 30 3.91 18.85 4.74
N SER A 31 3.84 19.05 6.06
CA SER A 31 4.04 17.98 7.05
C SER A 31 2.87 17.00 7.10
N GLN A 32 1.63 17.48 6.96
CA GLN A 32 0.44 16.63 6.82
C GLN A 32 0.47 15.87 5.50
N LEU A 33 0.84 16.53 4.39
CA LEU A 33 1.03 15.86 3.10
C LEU A 33 2.09 14.75 3.17
N SER A 34 3.23 15.02 3.81
CA SER A 34 4.29 14.03 4.00
C SER A 34 3.82 12.81 4.80
N ARG A 35 2.94 12.99 5.79
CA ARG A 35 2.34 11.86 6.53
C ARG A 35 1.44 11.02 5.63
N VAL A 36 0.66 11.65 4.75
CA VAL A 36 -0.19 10.96 3.77
C VAL A 36 0.68 10.17 2.78
N GLU A 37 1.67 10.80 2.16
CA GLU A 37 2.55 10.14 1.19
C GLU A 37 3.33 8.97 1.81
N ARG A 38 3.69 9.05 3.09
CA ARG A 38 4.37 7.95 3.79
C ARG A 38 3.42 6.83 4.23
N GLY A 39 2.11 7.00 4.09
CA GLY A 39 1.09 6.07 4.58
C GLY A 39 0.91 6.08 6.10
N VAL A 40 1.38 7.13 6.78
CA VAL A 40 1.25 7.33 8.24
C VAL A 40 -0.13 7.88 8.61
N SER A 41 -0.88 8.39 7.63
CA SER A 41 -2.22 8.94 7.81
C SER A 41 -3.16 8.38 6.76
N ASN A 42 -4.38 8.05 7.16
CA ASN A 42 -5.49 7.74 6.25
C ASN A 42 -6.25 9.06 5.96
N PRO A 43 -6.08 9.70 4.78
CA PRO A 43 -6.73 10.96 4.45
C PRO A 43 -8.26 10.82 4.30
N SER A 44 -9.00 11.90 4.55
CA SER A 44 -10.44 11.94 4.31
C SER A 44 -10.78 11.91 2.82
N ASN A 45 -11.98 11.45 2.47
CA ASN A 45 -12.47 11.49 1.08
C ASN A 45 -12.49 12.91 0.50
N SER A 46 -12.73 13.93 1.34
CA SER A 46 -12.67 15.34 0.94
C SER A 46 -11.26 15.78 0.55
N LEU A 47 -10.24 15.28 1.25
CA LEU A 47 -8.83 15.56 0.93
C LEU A 47 -8.40 14.81 -0.33
N LEU A 48 -8.83 13.56 -0.49
CA LEU A 48 -8.53 12.77 -1.70
C LEU A 48 -9.09 13.40 -2.96
N LYS A 49 -10.29 13.99 -2.91
CA LYS A 49 -10.85 14.75 -4.03
C LYS A 49 -9.95 15.91 -4.44
N LYS A 50 -9.51 16.74 -3.47
CA LYS A 50 -8.61 17.86 -3.73
C LYS A 50 -7.27 17.41 -4.33
N ILE A 51 -6.72 16.30 -3.83
CA ILE A 51 -5.47 15.73 -4.34
C ILE A 51 -5.66 15.21 -5.76
N ALA A 52 -6.77 14.51 -6.03
CA ALA A 52 -7.10 14.02 -7.36
C ALA A 52 -7.26 15.16 -8.37
N ASP A 53 -8.01 16.20 -8.02
CA ASP A 53 -8.24 17.37 -8.87
C ASP A 53 -6.91 18.06 -9.23
N GLU A 54 -6.03 18.30 -8.25
CA GLU A 54 -4.75 18.96 -8.47
C GLU A 54 -3.76 18.08 -9.26
N LEU A 55 -3.73 16.77 -8.98
CA LEU A 55 -2.81 15.83 -9.63
C LEU A 55 -3.35 15.25 -10.95
N GLU A 56 -4.52 15.66 -11.41
CA GLU A 56 -5.21 15.11 -12.59
C GLU A 56 -5.37 13.58 -12.51
N LEU A 57 -5.69 13.09 -11.32
CA LEU A 57 -5.96 11.68 -11.08
C LEU A 57 -7.46 11.44 -11.00
N LYS A 58 -7.87 10.21 -11.32
CA LYS A 58 -9.25 9.78 -11.07
C LYS A 58 -9.45 9.66 -9.56
N VAL A 59 -10.45 10.37 -9.02
CA VAL A 59 -10.81 10.30 -7.59
C VAL A 59 -11.07 8.86 -7.18
N GLU A 60 -11.71 8.09 -8.06
CA GLU A 60 -12.00 6.68 -7.87
C GLU A 60 -10.71 5.91 -7.58
N GLU A 61 -9.65 6.14 -8.35
CA GLU A 61 -8.35 5.45 -8.18
C GLU A 61 -7.78 5.70 -6.78
N LEU A 62 -7.81 6.94 -6.29
CA LEU A 62 -7.31 7.26 -4.94
C LEU A 62 -8.20 6.65 -3.84
N LEU A 63 -9.53 6.62 -4.04
CA LEU A 63 -10.44 5.99 -3.10
C LEU A 63 -10.21 4.46 -3.00
N LEU A 64 -9.96 3.79 -4.15
CA LEU A 64 -9.60 2.37 -4.19
C LEU A 64 -8.37 2.07 -3.32
N LEU A 65 -7.36 2.92 -3.44
CA LEU A 65 -6.09 2.76 -2.73
C LEU A 65 -6.20 3.13 -1.25
N ASN A 66 -7.15 3.99 -0.87
CA ASN A 66 -7.33 4.45 0.50
C ASN A 66 -8.15 3.49 1.36
N ASN A 67 -9.23 2.92 0.81
CA ASN A 67 -10.07 1.94 1.48
C ASN A 67 -10.52 0.89 0.46
N PRO A 68 -9.70 -0.14 0.20
CA PRO A 68 -10.02 -1.13 -0.82
C PRO A 68 -11.31 -1.92 -0.52
N ASP A 69 -11.73 -1.97 0.74
CA ASP A 69 -12.96 -2.64 1.16
C ASP A 69 -14.23 -1.79 0.98
N SER A 70 -14.13 -0.46 0.80
CA SER A 70 -15.31 0.43 0.75
C SER A 70 -16.14 0.30 -0.53
N LEU A 71 -15.62 -0.35 -1.58
CA LEU A 71 -16.33 -0.47 -2.87
C LEU A 71 -17.29 -1.65 -2.95
N ILE A 72 -17.25 -2.58 -2.00
CA ILE A 72 -18.16 -3.73 -2.03
C ILE A 72 -19.63 -3.24 -2.05
N ILE A 73 -19.89 -2.03 -1.54
CA ILE A 73 -21.23 -1.54 -1.18
C ILE A 73 -21.84 -0.57 -2.23
N GLU A 74 -21.06 0.22 -3.00
CA GLU A 74 -21.65 1.38 -3.74
C GLU A 74 -21.44 1.43 -5.28
N THR A 75 -20.55 0.64 -5.87
CA THR A 75 -20.32 0.73 -7.33
C THR A 75 -21.40 0.02 -8.16
N LYS A 76 -21.97 0.73 -9.15
CA LYS A 76 -22.86 0.18 -10.20
C LYS A 76 -22.09 -0.49 -11.35
N ASP A 77 -20.77 -0.32 -11.42
CA ASP A 77 -19.92 -0.96 -12.41
C ASP A 77 -19.63 -2.41 -11.99
N ILE A 78 -20.23 -3.35 -12.73
CA ILE A 78 -20.13 -4.80 -12.49
C ILE A 78 -18.70 -5.32 -12.69
N ASN A 79 -17.96 -4.79 -13.67
CA ASN A 79 -16.59 -5.23 -13.93
C ASN A 79 -15.66 -4.77 -12.80
N LEU A 80 -15.83 -3.54 -12.34
CA LEU A 80 -15.08 -3.01 -11.20
C LEU A 80 -15.42 -3.79 -9.92
N LYS A 81 -16.71 -4.05 -9.66
CA LYS A 81 -17.19 -4.85 -8.51
C LYS A 81 -16.60 -6.25 -8.51
N ASN A 82 -16.54 -6.92 -9.67
CA ASN A 82 -15.93 -8.24 -9.81
C ASN A 82 -14.41 -8.21 -9.57
N LYS A 83 -13.71 -7.20 -10.09
CA LYS A 83 -12.27 -7.01 -9.86
C LYS A 83 -11.95 -6.75 -8.39
N ILE A 84 -12.76 -5.98 -7.68
CA ILE A 84 -12.56 -5.70 -6.25
C ILE A 84 -12.88 -6.95 -5.43
N LYS A 85 -13.97 -7.65 -5.76
CA LYS A 85 -14.30 -8.91 -5.11
C LYS A 85 -13.15 -9.92 -5.26
N SER A 86 -12.53 -10.02 -6.43
CA SER A 86 -11.37 -10.91 -6.62
C SER A 86 -10.15 -10.45 -5.81
N ILE A 87 -9.93 -9.15 -5.63
CA ILE A 87 -8.88 -8.59 -4.76
C ILE A 87 -9.14 -8.87 -3.27
N SER A 88 -10.36 -8.65 -2.78
CA SER A 88 -10.72 -8.96 -1.39
C SER A 88 -10.67 -10.46 -1.12
N ILE A 89 -11.05 -11.30 -2.08
CA ILE A 89 -10.87 -12.76 -2.00
C ILE A 89 -9.38 -13.09 -1.89
N ARG A 90 -8.51 -12.52 -2.74
CA ARG A 90 -7.06 -12.76 -2.66
C ARG A 90 -6.46 -12.39 -1.32
N ARG A 91 -6.85 -11.27 -0.73
CA ARG A 91 -6.38 -10.89 0.62
C ARG A 91 -6.79 -11.93 1.66
N TYR A 92 -8.04 -12.40 1.58
CA TYR A 92 -8.53 -13.45 2.47
C TYR A 92 -7.80 -14.78 2.25
N GLU A 93 -7.52 -15.16 1.00
CA GLU A 93 -6.72 -16.36 0.66
C GLU A 93 -5.33 -16.31 1.27
N VAL A 94 -4.66 -15.15 1.23
CA VAL A 94 -3.36 -14.95 1.89
C VAL A 94 -3.46 -15.12 3.41
N PHE A 95 -4.49 -14.54 4.05
CA PHE A 95 -4.71 -14.73 5.48
C PHE A 95 -4.98 -16.19 5.84
N VAL A 96 -5.77 -16.91 5.04
CA VAL A 96 -6.04 -18.35 5.24
C VAL A 96 -4.76 -19.15 5.09
N ARG A 97 -3.96 -18.91 4.04
CA ARG A 97 -2.66 -19.58 3.81
C ARG A 97 -1.74 -19.41 5.02
N ASP A 98 -1.72 -18.20 5.58
CA ASP A 98 -0.85 -17.82 6.69
C ASP A 98 -1.50 -18.11 8.06
N ASN A 99 -2.60 -18.86 8.10
CA ASN A 99 -3.34 -19.25 9.32
C ASN A 99 -3.75 -18.06 10.21
N PHE A 100 -4.01 -16.89 9.62
CA PHE A 100 -4.29 -15.64 10.34
C PHE A 100 -3.21 -15.34 11.39
N ILE A 101 -1.95 -15.61 11.04
CA ILE A 101 -0.77 -15.40 11.87
C ILE A 101 0.22 -14.49 11.12
N CYS A 102 0.75 -13.50 11.83
CA CYS A 102 1.88 -12.71 11.37
C CYS A 102 3.08 -13.63 11.11
N GLN A 103 3.52 -13.69 9.86
CA GLN A 103 4.62 -14.58 9.45
C GLN A 103 6.00 -14.10 9.94
N ALA A 104 6.10 -12.91 10.53
CA ALA A 104 7.33 -12.42 11.17
C ALA A 104 7.43 -12.81 12.66
N CYS A 105 6.40 -12.51 13.46
CA CYS A 105 6.47 -12.62 14.93
C CYS A 105 5.52 -13.66 15.55
N GLY A 106 4.60 -14.25 14.78
CA GLY A 106 3.68 -15.26 15.28
C GLY A 106 2.42 -14.72 15.97
N LEU A 107 2.25 -13.41 16.12
CA LEU A 107 0.99 -12.85 16.63
C LEU A 107 -0.18 -13.15 15.68
N SER A 108 -1.34 -13.50 16.24
CA SER A 108 -2.52 -13.90 15.48
C SER A 108 -3.70 -12.96 15.68
N ALA A 109 -4.64 -12.95 14.73
CA ALA A 109 -5.93 -12.31 14.95
C ALA A 109 -6.74 -13.09 16.02
N PRO A 110 -7.59 -12.42 16.82
CA PRO A 110 -7.87 -10.98 16.83
C PRO A 110 -6.94 -10.16 17.75
N SER A 111 -5.91 -10.77 18.34
CA SER A 111 -5.03 -10.10 19.32
C SER A 111 -4.21 -8.95 18.72
N THR A 112 -4.01 -8.98 17.41
CA THR A 112 -3.40 -7.89 16.63
C THR A 112 -4.18 -7.68 15.33
N GLN A 113 -4.12 -6.45 14.80
CA GLN A 113 -4.50 -6.21 13.41
C GLN A 113 -3.48 -6.87 12.48
N LEU A 114 -3.97 -7.60 11.48
CA LEU A 114 -3.18 -8.20 10.43
C LEU A 114 -3.43 -7.48 9.11
N ILE A 115 -2.41 -7.46 8.27
CA ILE A 115 -2.43 -6.88 6.93
C ILE A 115 -1.69 -7.77 5.95
N VAL A 116 -2.08 -7.70 4.68
CA VAL A 116 -1.36 -8.34 3.58
C VAL A 116 -0.37 -7.33 3.00
N ALA A 117 0.91 -7.70 2.95
CA ALA A 117 1.99 -6.92 2.40
C ALA A 117 2.68 -7.68 1.26
N ASN A 118 3.28 -6.95 0.31
CA ASN A 118 4.07 -7.59 -0.74
C ASN A 118 5.47 -7.95 -0.23
N ILE A 119 5.99 -9.12 -0.60
CA ILE A 119 7.36 -9.53 -0.29
C ILE A 119 8.33 -8.68 -1.12
N ILE A 120 8.18 -8.67 -2.44
CA ILE A 120 8.84 -7.76 -3.36
C ILE A 120 7.96 -6.52 -3.53
N PRO A 121 8.42 -5.32 -3.10
CA PRO A 121 7.67 -4.09 -3.26
C PRO A 121 7.39 -3.74 -4.73
N PHE A 122 6.28 -3.03 -5.00
CA PHE A 122 5.97 -2.52 -6.33
C PHE A 122 7.06 -1.61 -6.92
N SER A 123 7.72 -0.82 -6.07
CA SER A 123 8.81 0.05 -6.49
C SER A 123 10.01 -0.70 -7.06
N LEU A 124 10.08 -2.02 -6.84
CA LEU A 124 11.11 -2.93 -7.34
C LEU A 124 10.49 -3.97 -8.30
N GLY A 125 9.38 -3.65 -8.96
CA GLY A 125 8.77 -4.53 -9.96
C GLY A 125 7.92 -5.68 -9.40
N GLY A 126 7.71 -5.75 -8.08
CA GLY A 126 6.88 -6.79 -7.48
C GLY A 126 5.39 -6.67 -7.85
N GLU A 127 4.73 -7.81 -8.12
CA GLU A 127 3.32 -7.86 -8.50
C GLU A 127 2.38 -8.21 -7.33
N SER A 128 1.08 -7.91 -7.49
CA SER A 128 0.01 -8.32 -6.54
C SER A 128 -0.47 -9.75 -6.77
N THR A 129 0.42 -10.71 -6.55
CA THR A 129 0.14 -12.15 -6.60
C THR A 129 0.04 -12.75 -5.20
N ILE A 130 -0.52 -13.95 -5.07
CA ILE A 130 -0.60 -14.65 -3.78
C ILE A 130 0.82 -14.99 -3.30
N GLU A 131 1.67 -15.40 -4.23
CA GLU A 131 3.06 -15.80 -4.01
C GLU A 131 3.91 -14.64 -3.51
N ASN A 132 3.67 -13.44 -4.04
CA ASN A 132 4.33 -12.22 -3.59
C ASN A 132 3.63 -11.54 -2.41
N SER A 133 2.60 -12.14 -1.81
CA SER A 133 1.85 -11.56 -0.69
C SER A 133 2.15 -12.31 0.61
N ILE A 134 2.20 -11.61 1.74
CA ILE A 134 2.41 -12.19 3.07
C ILE A 134 1.65 -11.45 4.18
N THR A 135 1.18 -12.21 5.16
CA THR A 135 0.47 -11.70 6.33
C THR A 135 1.43 -11.20 7.40
N LEU A 136 1.29 -9.94 7.80
CA LEU A 136 2.06 -9.30 8.88
C LEU A 136 1.13 -8.59 9.86
N CYS A 137 1.53 -8.50 11.13
CA CYS A 137 0.94 -7.52 12.04
C CYS A 137 1.42 -6.11 11.68
N SER A 138 0.66 -5.09 12.11
CA SER A 138 0.98 -3.68 11.83
C SER A 138 2.41 -3.30 12.26
N ASP A 139 2.86 -3.77 13.42
CA ASP A 139 4.20 -3.48 13.94
C ASP A 139 5.32 -4.09 13.08
N CYS A 140 5.21 -5.38 12.74
CA CYS A 140 6.18 -6.05 11.88
C CYS A 140 6.19 -5.47 10.46
N HIS A 141 5.04 -5.07 9.92
CA HIS A 141 4.98 -4.41 8.61
C HIS A 141 5.70 -3.06 8.61
N ILE A 142 5.47 -2.22 9.63
CA ILE A 142 6.17 -0.94 9.77
C ILE A 142 7.67 -1.17 9.98
N GLY A 143 8.03 -2.09 10.88
CA GLY A 143 9.41 -2.44 11.17
C GLY A 143 10.15 -2.93 9.93
N ARG A 144 9.52 -3.80 9.14
CA ARG A 144 10.07 -4.29 7.88
C ARG A 144 10.27 -3.18 6.86
N ASN A 145 9.29 -2.29 6.67
CA ASN A 145 9.43 -1.17 5.74
C ASN A 145 10.61 -0.25 6.12
N ASN A 146 10.80 0.01 7.42
CA ASN A 146 11.96 0.77 7.90
C ASN A 146 13.27 0.00 7.64
N HIS A 147 13.27 -1.31 7.83
CA HIS A 147 14.42 -2.17 7.56
C HIS A 147 14.82 -2.15 6.08
N LEU A 148 13.87 -2.41 5.18
CA LEU A 148 14.06 -2.34 3.73
C LEU A 148 14.61 -0.99 3.28
N SER A 149 14.09 0.11 3.84
CA SER A 149 14.57 1.46 3.49
C SER A 149 16.02 1.73 3.88
N LYS A 150 16.55 0.98 4.87
CA LYS A 150 17.88 1.19 5.43
C LYS A 150 18.92 0.19 4.90
N PHE A 151 18.50 -1.05 4.67
CA PHE A 151 19.39 -2.17 4.37
C PHE A 151 19.12 -2.82 3.01
N GLY A 152 18.12 -2.35 2.26
CA GLY A 152 17.79 -2.94 0.97
C GLY A 152 17.01 -4.24 1.06
N LEU A 153 16.76 -4.84 -0.10
CA LEU A 153 15.94 -6.04 -0.29
C LEU A 153 16.75 -7.32 -0.01
N GLU A 154 18.05 -7.26 -0.25
CA GLU A 154 19.04 -8.32 0.01
C GLU A 154 19.05 -8.78 1.47
N ASP A 155 18.68 -7.89 2.40
CA ASP A 155 18.63 -8.16 3.83
C ASP A 155 17.22 -8.46 4.35
N ASP A 156 16.21 -8.56 3.48
CA ASP A 156 14.85 -8.86 3.89
C ASP A 156 14.69 -10.31 4.36
N VAL A 157 14.01 -10.48 5.50
CA VAL A 157 13.78 -11.80 6.10
C VAL A 157 12.95 -12.72 5.21
N PHE A 158 12.00 -12.18 4.43
CA PHE A 158 11.13 -13.00 3.60
C PHE A 158 11.79 -13.36 2.27
N VAL A 159 12.55 -12.44 1.68
CA VAL A 159 13.40 -12.73 0.51
C VAL A 159 14.35 -13.89 0.82
N LYS A 160 15.06 -13.83 1.94
CA LYS A 160 15.96 -14.91 2.38
C LYS A 160 15.19 -16.21 2.67
N ARG A 161 14.07 -16.12 3.40
CA ARG A 161 13.26 -17.29 3.79
C ARG A 161 12.69 -18.04 2.58
N PHE A 162 12.26 -17.32 1.55
CA PHE A 162 11.68 -17.90 0.34
C PHE A 162 12.69 -18.10 -0.79
N ASN A 163 13.97 -17.82 -0.53
CA ASN A 163 15.06 -17.95 -1.49
C ASN A 163 14.75 -17.27 -2.84
N ILE A 164 14.23 -16.03 -2.76
CA ILE A 164 13.88 -15.24 -3.93
C ILE A 164 15.16 -14.65 -4.53
N ASP A 165 15.35 -14.85 -5.83
CA ASP A 165 16.44 -14.19 -6.56
C ASP A 165 16.07 -12.71 -6.75
N ILE A 166 16.83 -11.83 -6.13
CA ILE A 166 16.58 -10.38 -6.20
C ILE A 166 17.07 -9.76 -7.51
N ASN A 167 17.94 -10.45 -8.27
CA ASN A 167 18.44 -9.93 -9.55
C ASN A 167 17.33 -9.84 -10.61
N ASP A 168 16.22 -10.55 -10.42
CA ASP A 168 15.03 -10.43 -11.26
C ASP A 168 14.27 -9.10 -11.05
N PHE A 169 14.62 -8.34 -10.00
CA PHE A 169 13.85 -7.20 -9.49
C PHE A 169 14.68 -5.93 -9.23
N ILE A 170 16.00 -6.00 -9.35
CA ILE A 170 16.93 -4.90 -9.13
C ILE A 170 17.70 -4.69 -10.45
N ASP A 171 17.46 -3.55 -11.11
CA ASP A 171 18.25 -3.06 -12.25
C ASP A 171 19.60 -2.48 -11.81
#